data_AF-A0A9K3NWE7-F1
#
_entry.id   AF-A0A9K3NWE7-F1
#
_cell.length_a   1.000
_cell.length_b   1.000
_cell.length_c   1.000
_cell.angle_alpha   90.00
_cell.angle_beta   90.00
_cell.angle_gamma   90.00
#
_symmetry.space_group_name_H-M   'P 1'
#
loop_
_entity.id
_entity.type
_entity.pdbx_description
1 polymer ?
#
loop_
_entity_poly.entity_id
_entity_poly.type
_entity_poly.pdbx_seq_one_letter_code
_entity_poly.pdbx_strand_id
1 'polypeptide(L)' 'MPCGSLESHLFRTERILFSTIIVESSVKGCSLGAAKGLAFLHGAKAKVIYRDCKTSNVLLDSDYNAKLSDFGASQGWTDR' A
#
# COMPACT_ATOMS: atom_id res chain seq x y z
N MET A 1 -8.97 -7.48 -3.14
CA MET A 1 -9.47 -6.13 -3.45
C MET A 1 -9.64 -5.99 -4.96
N PRO A 2 -10.67 -5.29 -5.44
CA PRO A 2 -11.10 -5.34 -6.84
C PRO A 2 -10.08 -4.79 -7.84
N CYS A 3 -9.23 -3.83 -7.45
CA CYS A 3 -8.21 -3.27 -8.34
C CYS A 3 -6.86 -4.02 -8.25
N GLY A 4 -6.69 -4.97 -7.34
CA GLY A 4 -5.41 -5.70 -7.19
C GLY A 4 -4.34 -4.91 -6.45
N SER A 5 -3.06 -5.21 -6.70
CA SER A 5 -1.92 -4.63 -5.98
C SER A 5 -1.38 -3.37 -6.66
N LEU A 6 -0.71 -2.51 -5.90
CA LEU A 6 0.00 -1.35 -6.44
C LEU A 6 1.13 -1.77 -7.39
N GLU A 7 1.80 -2.89 -7.12
CA GLU A 7 2.83 -3.48 -7.99
C GLU A 7 2.29 -3.73 -9.41
N SER A 8 1.06 -4.26 -9.51
CA SER A 8 0.39 -4.50 -10.80
C SER A 8 0.10 -3.22 -11.60
N HIS A 9 0.11 -2.05 -10.95
CA HIS A 9 -0.10 -0.76 -11.62
C HIS A 9 1.22 -0.05 -11.95
N LEU A 10 2.27 -0.29 -11.16
CA LEU A 10 3.60 0.28 -11.38
C LEU A 10 4.33 -0.41 -12.54
N PHE A 11 4.26 -1.75 -12.61
CA PHE A 11 5.09 -2.54 -13.52
C PHE A 11 4.36 -3.03 -14.78
N ARG A 12 3.07 -2.73 -14.96
CA ARG A 12 2.29 -3.12 -16.15
C ARG A 12 2.41 -2.12 -17.31
N THR A 13 3.50 -1.35 -17.34
CA THR A 13 3.74 -0.28 -18.31
C THR A 13 4.24 -0.84 -19.65
N GLU A 14 3.33 -1.46 -20.39
CA GLU A 14 3.40 -1.48 -21.85
C GLU A 14 2.32 -0.55 -22.41
N ARG A 15 2.54 0.77 -22.27
CA ARG A 15 1.90 1.85 -23.07
C ARG A 15 2.46 3.20 -22.63
N ILE A 16 3.62 3.50 -23.19
CA ILE A 16 4.35 4.76 -23.10
C ILE A 16 3.43 5.84 -23.71
N LEU A 17 2.88 6.74 -22.89
CA LEU A 17 2.41 8.12 -23.18
C LEU A 17 1.26 8.56 -22.26
N PHE A 18 0.31 7.69 -21.89
CA PHE A 18 -0.72 8.00 -20.87
C PHE A 18 -0.29 7.68 -19.43
N SER A 19 0.83 6.95 -19.29
CA SER A 19 1.38 6.45 -18.03
C SER A 19 1.88 7.57 -17.11
N THR A 20 2.57 8.61 -17.59
CA THR A 20 3.27 9.51 -16.67
C THR A 20 2.36 10.37 -15.79
N ILE A 21 1.26 10.92 -16.32
CA ILE A 21 0.40 11.86 -15.57
C ILE A 21 -0.56 11.12 -14.63
N ILE A 22 -1.14 10.01 -15.09
CA ILE A 22 -2.05 9.17 -14.28
C ILE A 22 -1.27 8.46 -13.16
N VAL A 23 -0.10 7.91 -13.47
CA VAL A 23 0.72 7.21 -12.47
C VAL A 23 1.19 8.17 -11.39
N GLU A 24 1.57 9.41 -11.70
CA GLU A 24 2.05 10.35 -10.67
C GLU A 24 0.97 10.68 -9.62
N SER A 25 -0.25 11.00 -10.07
CA SER A 25 -1.36 11.33 -9.18
C SER A 25 -1.86 10.09 -8.41
N SER A 26 -1.98 8.95 -9.09
CA SER A 26 -2.43 7.70 -8.46
C SER A 26 -1.39 7.15 -7.49
N VAL A 27 -0.09 7.19 -7.80
CA VAL A 27 1.00 6.76 -6.90
C VAL A 27 1.12 7.68 -5.69
N LYS A 28 0.93 8.99 -5.86
CA LYS A 28 0.83 9.93 -4.73
C LYS A 28 -0.34 9.59 -3.81
N GLY A 29 -1.52 9.31 -4.36
CA GLY A 29 -2.67 8.87 -3.56
C GLY A 29 -2.42 7.55 -2.81
N CYS A 30 -1.82 6.58 -3.49
CA CYS A 30 -1.53 5.26 -2.92
C CYS A 30 -0.47 5.32 -1.81
N SER A 31 0.61 6.09 -2.02
CA SER A 31 1.66 6.29 -1.03
C SER A 31 1.14 6.99 0.23
N LEU A 32 0.27 8.00 0.07
CA LEU A 32 -0.40 8.63 1.20
C LEU A 32 -1.30 7.65 1.97
N GLY A 33 -2.09 6.84 1.27
CA GLY A 33 -2.94 5.82 1.89
C GLY A 33 -2.14 4.76 2.65
N ALA A 34 -1.06 4.25 2.04
CA ALA A 34 -0.14 3.31 2.68
C ALA A 34 0.52 3.91 3.93
N ALA A 35 0.99 5.16 3.85
CA ALA A 35 1.59 5.88 4.98
C ALA A 35 0.58 6.08 6.12
N LYS A 36 -0.67 6.43 5.82
CA LYS A 36 -1.76 6.52 6.82
C LYS A 36 -2.03 5.16 7.48
N GLY A 37 -2.08 4.08 6.70
CA GLY A 37 -2.21 2.72 7.22
C GLY A 37 -1.05 2.33 8.14
N LEU A 38 0.19 2.65 7.76
CA LEU A 38 1.37 2.36 8.56
C LEU A 38 1.39 3.19 9.85
N ALA A 39 1.04 4.48 9.79
CA ALA A 39 0.91 5.34 10.95
C ALA A 39 -0.16 4.83 11.93
N PHE A 40 -1.28 4.30 11.42
CA PHE A 40 -2.29 3.65 12.24
C PHE A 40 -1.73 2.42 12.97
N LEU A 41 -1.02 1.54 12.26
CA LEU A 41 -0.43 0.32 12.84
C LEU A 41 0.60 0.64 13.93
N HIS A 42 1.44 1.65 13.69
CA HIS A 42 2.46 2.11 14.65
C HIS A 42 1.88 2.93 15.81
N GLY A 43 0.61 3.33 15.72
CA GLY A 43 -0.06 4.12 16.74
C GLY A 43 -0.21 3.37 18.07
N ALA A 44 -0.34 4.13 19.15
CA ALA A 44 -0.42 3.62 20.53
C ALA A 44 -1.57 2.63 20.77
N LYS A 45 -2.59 2.61 19.91
CA LYS A 45 -3.73 1.69 20.00
C LYS A 45 -3.44 0.35 19.35
N ALA A 46 -2.91 0.33 18.13
CA ALA A 46 -2.66 -0.91 17.40
C ALA A 46 -1.37 -1.59 17.87
N LYS A 47 -0.29 -0.81 18.06
CA LYS A 47 1.03 -1.33 18.47
C LYS A 47 1.47 -2.54 17.64
N VAL A 48 1.32 -2.46 16.32
CA VAL A 48 1.73 -3.50 15.37
C VAL A 48 2.93 -3.00 14.58
N ILE A 49 3.96 -3.84 14.45
CA ILE A 49 5.07 -3.63 13.53
C ILE A 49 4.77 -4.45 12.27
N TYR A 50 4.52 -3.77 11.15
CA TYR A 50 4.08 -4.41 9.90
C TYR A 50 5.17 -5.26 9.22
N ARG A 51 6.42 -4.79 9.24
CA ARG A 51 7.66 -5.40 8.72
C ARG A 51 7.72 -5.77 7.23
N ASP A 52 6.60 -5.88 6.52
CA ASP A 52 6.58 -6.29 5.10
C ASP A 52 6.00 -5.18 4.20
N CYS A 53 6.66 -4.01 4.24
CA CYS A 53 6.29 -2.84 3.45
C CYS A 53 6.81 -2.96 2.01
N LYS A 54 5.99 -3.52 1.11
CA LYS A 54 6.27 -3.67 -0.32
C LYS A 54 5.03 -3.39 -1.18
N THR A 55 5.23 -3.05 -2.44
CA THR A 55 4.15 -2.66 -3.39
C THR A 55 3.14 -3.78 -3.67
N SER A 56 3.55 -5.04 -3.60
CA SER A 56 2.67 -6.21 -3.71
C SER A 56 1.71 -6.33 -2.53
N ASN A 57 2.08 -5.80 -1.36
CA ASN A 57 1.27 -5.81 -0.14
C ASN A 57 0.46 -4.52 0.05
N VAL A 58 0.44 -3.64 -0.95
CA VAL A 58 -0.47 -2.48 -0.99
C VAL A 58 -1.56 -2.81 -1.99
N LEU A 59 -2.77 -3.09 -1.50
CA LEU A 59 -3.92 -3.38 -2.35
C LEU A 59 -4.74 -2.12 -2.59
N LEU A 60 -5.37 -2.02 -3.76
CA LEU A 60 -6.23 -0.92 -4.16
C LEU A 60 -7.71 -1.37 -4.20
N ASP A 61 -8.59 -0.60 -3.57
CA ASP A 61 -10.04 -0.82 -3.68
C ASP A 61 -10.63 -0.15 -4.93
N SER A 62 -11.96 -0.23 -5.09
CA SER A 62 -12.66 0.29 -6.27
C SER A 62 -12.45 1.78 -6.49
N ASP A 63 -12.16 2.52 -5.41
CA ASP A 63 -11.92 3.97 -5.43
C ASP A 63 -10.41 4.30 -5.47
N TYR A 64 -9.57 3.29 -5.77
CA TYR A 64 -8.11 3.39 -5.76
C TYR A 64 -7.51 3.82 -4.42
N ASN A 65 -8.21 3.58 -3.31
CA ASN A 65 -7.63 3.78 -1.97
C ASN A 65 -6.70 2.62 -1.62
N ALA A 66 -5.51 2.96 -1.13
CA ALA A 66 -4.53 1.98 -0.68
C ALA A 66 -4.90 1.38 0.69
N LYS A 67 -4.77 0.05 0.80
CA LYS A 67 -4.86 -0.69 2.07
C LYS A 67 -3.68 -1.67 2.17
N LEU A 68 -3.09 -1.73 3.36
CA LEU A 68 -2.05 -2.69 3.68
C LEU A 68 -2.66 -4.10 3.78
N SER A 69 -1.94 -5.11 3.29
CA SER A 69 -2.34 -6.52 3.29
C SER A 69 -1.18 -7.42 3.68
N ASP A 70 -1.42 -8.71 3.89
CA ASP A 70 -0.37 -9.66 4.27
C ASP A 70 0.35 -9.29 5.58
N PHE A 71 -0.33 -9.60 6.67
CA PHE A 71 0.18 -9.41 8.03
C PHE A 71 0.95 -10.65 8.54
N GLY A 72 1.34 -11.58 7.65
CA GLY A 72 1.99 -12.84 8.05
C GLY A 72 3.34 -12.65 8.75
N ALA A 73 4.04 -11.55 8.44
CA ALA A 73 5.26 -11.15 9.13
C ALA A 73 5.04 -10.06 10.20
N SER A 74 3.81 -9.67 10.51
CA SER A 74 3.56 -8.62 11.50
C SER A 74 3.70 -9.14 12.94
N GLN A 75 4.04 -8.25 13.87
CA GLN A 75 4.13 -8.59 15.30
C GLN A 75 3.63 -7.45 16.18
N GLY A 76 3.12 -7.79 17.36
CA GLY A 76 2.84 -6.81 18.40
C GLY A 76 4.13 -6.22 18.95
N TRP A 77 4.06 -5.02 19.53
CA TRP A 77 5.21 -4.42 20.21
C TRP A 77 5.66 -5.21 21.45
N THR A 78 4.74 -5.98 22.05
CA THR A 78 4.99 -6.83 23.22
C THR A 78 5.72 -8.13 22.87
N ASP A 79 5.85 -8.45 21.58
CA ASP A 79 6.49 -9.68 21.11
C ASP A 79 8.03 -9.52 20.99
N ARG A 80 8.63 -8.65 21.81
CA ARG A 80 10.07 -8.42 21.89
C ARG A 80 10.69 -9.04 23.13
#